data_AF-A0A961EMX8-F1
#
_entry.id   AF-A0A961EMX8-F1
#
_cell.length_a   1.000
_cell.length_b   1.000
_cell.length_c   1.000
_cell.angle_alpha   90.00
_cell.angle_beta   90.00
_cell.angle_gamma   90.00
#
_symmetry.space_group_name_H-M   'P 1'
#
loop_
_entity.id
_entity.type
_entity.pdbx_description
1 polymer ?
#
loop_
_entity_poly.entity_id
_entity_poly.type
_entity_poly.pdbx_seq_one_letter_code
_entity_poly.pdbx_strand_id
1 'polypeptide(L)'
;ELNWTYISFMVMATLLAGIAIILDSGILTVGAMVLGPEFGAIAALGVALIRRRWQLLRMAARTLVVGFSAAILLTFLISLGGRWLGWVTIEDLTSRRMATDFIYHPDRWSIVVAVLAAAAGVLSLTSAKVGGLSGVFISVTTIPAAGNVALGLAFGDWGEVRGSGLQLLINIAGMAVAGWATLWIQQLVWARVAAKRARHQETLATQRA
;
A
#
# COMPACT_ATOMS: atom_id res chain seq x y z
N GLU A 1 11.74 4.37 -7.95
CA GLU A 1 11.86 4.49 -9.41
C GLU A 1 11.29 3.24 -10.05
N LEU A 2 10.71 3.37 -11.25
CA LEU A 2 10.21 2.23 -11.99
C LEU A 2 11.41 1.48 -12.59
N ASN A 3 11.66 0.27 -12.13
CA ASN A 3 12.71 -0.60 -12.66
C ASN A 3 12.22 -2.06 -12.71
N TRP A 4 13.05 -2.94 -13.29
CA TRP A 4 12.74 -4.36 -13.41
C TRP A 4 12.49 -5.02 -12.05
N THR A 5 13.33 -4.73 -11.05
CA THR A 5 13.19 -5.27 -9.69
C THR A 5 11.84 -4.91 -9.07
N TYR A 6 11.41 -3.66 -9.18
CA TYR A 6 10.11 -3.19 -8.70
C TYR A 6 8.96 -3.95 -9.36
N ILE A 7 9.00 -4.11 -10.68
CA ILE A 7 7.96 -4.85 -11.42
C ILE A 7 7.96 -6.32 -11.01
N SER A 8 9.13 -6.96 -10.92
CA SER A 8 9.24 -8.35 -10.49
C SER A 8 8.67 -8.57 -9.09
N PHE A 9 9.05 -7.73 -8.11
CA PHE A 9 8.51 -7.82 -6.75
C PHE A 9 7.01 -7.57 -6.72
N MET A 10 6.50 -6.59 -7.47
CA MET A 10 5.06 -6.31 -7.54
C MET A 10 4.27 -7.49 -8.13
N VAL A 11 4.78 -8.11 -9.20
CA VAL A 11 4.19 -9.30 -9.83
C VAL A 11 4.20 -10.47 -8.85
N MET A 12 5.34 -10.76 -8.22
CA MET A 12 5.46 -11.86 -7.26
C MET A 12 4.54 -11.65 -6.04
N ALA A 13 4.45 -10.42 -5.52
CA ALA A 13 3.57 -10.08 -4.40
C ALA A 13 2.10 -10.30 -4.79
N THR A 14 1.70 -9.84 -5.97
CA THR A 14 0.33 -9.99 -6.47
C THR A 14 -0.02 -11.45 -6.78
N LEU A 15 0.92 -12.23 -7.30
CA LEU A 15 0.78 -13.68 -7.50
C LEU A 15 0.61 -14.42 -6.16
N LEU A 16 1.47 -14.13 -5.18
CA LEU A 16 1.37 -14.71 -3.84
C LEU A 16 0.04 -14.35 -3.19
N ALA A 17 -0.44 -13.12 -3.35
CA ALA A 17 -1.77 -12.73 -2.89
C ALA A 17 -2.89 -13.51 -3.61
N GLY A 18 -2.79 -13.71 -4.91
CA GLY A 18 -3.72 -14.56 -5.66
C GLY A 18 -3.76 -16.00 -5.13
N ILE A 19 -2.58 -16.60 -4.87
CA ILE A 19 -2.49 -17.93 -4.27
C ILE A 19 -3.06 -17.93 -2.84
N ALA A 20 -2.78 -16.88 -2.06
CA ALA A 20 -3.28 -16.74 -0.71
C ALA A 20 -4.82 -16.65 -0.66
N ILE A 21 -5.43 -16.00 -1.66
CA ILE A 21 -6.88 -15.93 -1.84
C ILE A 21 -7.45 -17.32 -2.12
N ILE A 22 -6.87 -18.04 -3.08
CA ILE A 22 -7.33 -19.39 -3.47
C ILE A 22 -7.24 -20.36 -2.29
N LEU A 23 -6.20 -20.24 -1.46
CA LEU A 23 -5.96 -21.11 -0.31
C LEU A 23 -6.55 -20.60 1.01
N ASP A 24 -7.29 -19.48 1.01
CA ASP A 24 -7.78 -18.74 2.20
C ASP A 24 -6.71 -18.63 3.32
N SER A 25 -5.46 -18.30 2.94
CA SER A 25 -4.31 -18.32 3.85
C SER A 25 -3.86 -16.93 4.27
N GLY A 26 -4.14 -16.56 5.52
CA GLY A 26 -3.66 -15.31 6.11
C GLY A 26 -2.13 -15.21 6.14
N ILE A 27 -1.41 -16.32 6.31
CA ILE A 27 0.07 -16.32 6.35
C ILE A 27 0.65 -15.96 4.98
N LEU A 28 0.13 -16.56 3.90
CA LEU A 28 0.55 -16.22 2.54
C LEU A 28 0.15 -14.79 2.17
N THR A 29 -1.01 -14.35 2.67
CA THR A 29 -1.50 -12.99 2.49
C THR A 29 -0.53 -11.98 3.12
N VAL A 30 -0.09 -12.21 4.36
CA VAL A 30 0.95 -11.38 5.02
C VAL A 30 2.29 -11.47 4.29
N GLY A 31 2.69 -12.66 3.84
CA GLY A 31 3.92 -12.83 3.04
C GLY A 31 3.91 -12.02 1.75
N ALA A 32 2.76 -11.97 1.06
CA ALA A 32 2.56 -11.16 -0.13
C ALA A 32 2.66 -9.65 0.18
N MET A 33 2.06 -9.20 1.29
CA MET A 33 2.13 -7.80 1.72
C MET A 33 3.57 -7.37 2.03
N VAL A 34 4.36 -8.24 2.67
CA VAL A 34 5.77 -7.95 3.00
C VAL A 34 6.61 -7.76 1.74
N LEU A 35 6.26 -8.46 0.67
CA LEU A 35 6.97 -8.43 -0.61
C LEU A 35 6.66 -7.16 -1.43
N GLY A 36 5.54 -6.48 -1.15
CA GLY A 36 5.04 -5.30 -1.87
C GLY A 36 6.04 -4.13 -1.90
N PRO A 37 6.51 -3.69 -3.09
CA PRO A 37 7.49 -2.62 -3.22
C PRO A 37 6.86 -1.21 -3.35
N GLU A 38 5.54 -1.06 -3.24
CA GLU A 38 4.80 0.19 -3.48
C GLU A 38 5.10 1.31 -2.49
N PHE A 39 5.62 0.98 -1.31
CA PHE A 39 5.85 1.91 -0.20
C PHE A 39 6.55 3.20 -0.66
N GLY A 40 7.67 3.07 -1.38
CA GLY A 40 8.47 4.23 -1.80
C GLY A 40 7.72 5.16 -2.75
N ALA A 41 6.88 4.61 -3.62
CA ALA A 41 6.09 5.41 -4.55
C ALA A 41 4.91 6.11 -3.85
N ILE A 42 4.26 5.46 -2.89
CA ILE A 42 3.19 6.06 -2.08
C ILE A 42 3.75 7.17 -1.18
N ALA A 43 4.91 6.96 -0.56
CA ALA A 43 5.59 8.00 0.21
C ALA A 43 5.94 9.22 -0.68
N ALA A 44 6.44 8.98 -1.90
CA ALA A 44 6.74 10.03 -2.86
C ALA A 44 5.48 10.82 -3.29
N LEU A 45 4.31 10.16 -3.41
CA LEU A 45 3.03 10.85 -3.64
C LEU A 45 2.74 11.86 -2.52
N GLY A 46 2.73 11.41 -1.25
CA GLY A 46 2.45 12.27 -0.10
C GLY A 46 3.42 13.46 0.02
N VAL A 47 4.71 13.22 -0.23
CA VAL A 47 5.73 14.29 -0.26
C VAL A 47 5.50 15.26 -1.43
N ALA A 48 5.13 14.76 -2.60
CA ALA A 48 4.85 15.60 -3.76
C ALA A 48 3.64 16.52 -3.55
N LEU A 49 2.60 16.01 -2.85
CA LEU A 49 1.41 16.77 -2.46
C LEU A 49 1.77 17.95 -1.54
N ILE A 50 2.61 17.74 -0.51
CA ILE A 50 2.95 18.82 0.44
C ILE A 50 3.93 19.83 -0.15
N ARG A 51 4.93 19.37 -0.92
CA ARG A 51 5.94 20.23 -1.55
C ARG A 51 5.47 20.85 -2.87
N ARG A 52 4.24 20.57 -3.32
CA ARG A 52 3.67 20.99 -4.61
C ARG A 52 4.58 20.65 -5.81
N ARG A 53 5.29 19.51 -5.74
CA ARG A 53 6.22 19.05 -6.79
C ARG A 53 5.49 18.17 -7.81
N TRP A 54 4.82 18.79 -8.78
CA TRP A 54 4.00 18.09 -9.78
C TRP A 54 4.75 17.04 -10.60
N GLN A 55 6.04 17.27 -10.89
CA GLN A 55 6.86 16.27 -11.58
C GLN A 55 7.02 15.00 -10.74
N LEU A 56 7.31 15.14 -9.43
CA LEU A 56 7.42 14.01 -8.51
C LEU A 56 6.08 13.27 -8.36
N LEU A 57 4.97 14.01 -8.29
CA LEU A 57 3.62 13.44 -8.23
C LEU A 57 3.34 12.55 -9.45
N ARG A 58 3.61 13.06 -10.66
CA ARG A 58 3.41 12.30 -11.91
C ARG A 58 4.31 11.07 -11.99
N MET A 59 5.57 11.18 -11.57
CA MET A 59 6.49 10.04 -11.57
C MET A 59 6.05 8.94 -10.58
N ALA A 60 5.63 9.33 -9.38
CA ALA A 60 5.15 8.40 -8.36
C ALA A 60 3.83 7.72 -8.78
N ALA A 61 2.88 8.51 -9.28
CA ALA A 61 1.62 8.00 -9.82
C ALA A 61 1.85 7.04 -10.99
N ARG A 62 2.72 7.41 -11.96
CA ARG A 62 3.08 6.53 -13.08
C ARG A 62 3.72 5.23 -12.60
N THR A 63 4.60 5.29 -11.59
CA THR A 63 5.26 4.09 -11.04
C THR A 63 4.22 3.13 -10.46
N LEU A 64 3.26 3.64 -9.68
CA LEU A 64 2.18 2.82 -9.11
C LEU A 64 1.26 2.25 -10.18
N VAL A 65 0.79 3.09 -11.11
CA VAL A 65 -0.13 2.65 -12.17
C VAL A 65 0.52 1.57 -13.04
N VAL A 66 1.76 1.78 -13.49
CA VAL A 66 2.48 0.78 -14.31
C VAL A 66 2.76 -0.48 -13.49
N GLY A 67 3.18 -0.33 -12.22
CA GLY A 67 3.44 -1.44 -11.30
C GLY A 67 2.24 -2.35 -11.11
N PHE A 68 1.13 -1.78 -10.60
CA PHE A 68 -0.10 -2.53 -10.36
C PHE A 68 -0.69 -3.08 -11.65
N SER A 69 -0.70 -2.31 -12.75
CA SER A 69 -1.26 -2.80 -14.02
C SER A 69 -0.46 -3.99 -14.57
N ALA A 70 0.87 -3.92 -14.53
CA ALA A 70 1.72 -5.03 -14.98
C ALA A 70 1.55 -6.27 -14.10
N ALA A 71 1.49 -6.08 -12.78
CA ALA A 71 1.29 -7.16 -11.82
C ALA A 71 -0.08 -7.82 -11.96
N ILE A 72 -1.15 -7.02 -11.99
CA ILE A 72 -2.52 -7.50 -12.20
C ILE A 72 -2.62 -8.25 -13.53
N LEU A 73 -2.06 -7.70 -14.61
CA LEU A 73 -2.10 -8.35 -15.93
C LEU A 73 -1.38 -9.70 -15.94
N LEU A 74 -0.15 -9.77 -15.41
CA LEU A 74 0.60 -11.04 -15.37
C LEU A 74 -0.07 -12.06 -14.46
N THR A 75 -0.54 -11.65 -13.28
CA THR A 75 -1.28 -12.51 -12.36
C THR A 75 -2.55 -13.02 -13.03
N PHE A 76 -3.30 -12.16 -13.71
CA PHE A 76 -4.49 -12.55 -14.48
C PHE A 76 -4.16 -13.61 -15.54
N LEU A 77 -3.12 -13.41 -16.34
CA LEU A 77 -2.72 -14.37 -17.38
C LEU A 77 -2.32 -15.73 -16.79
N ILE A 78 -1.58 -15.72 -15.67
CA ILE A 78 -1.17 -16.94 -14.97
C ILE A 78 -2.39 -17.65 -14.37
N SER A 79 -3.29 -16.92 -13.72
CA SER A 79 -4.54 -17.47 -13.17
C SER A 79 -5.45 -18.03 -14.27
N LEU A 80 -5.51 -17.38 -15.43
CA LEU A 80 -6.24 -17.88 -16.59
C LEU A 80 -5.63 -19.18 -17.12
N GLY A 81 -4.30 -19.28 -17.15
CA GLY A 81 -3.58 -20.52 -17.48
C GLY A 81 -3.85 -21.64 -16.48
N GLY A 82 -3.83 -21.34 -15.17
CA GLY A 82 -4.17 -22.30 -14.11
C GLY A 82 -5.61 -22.79 -14.19
N ARG A 83 -6.55 -21.92 -14.55
CA ARG A 83 -7.94 -22.28 -14.85
C ARG A 83 -8.03 -23.23 -16.05
N TRP A 84 -7.31 -22.95 -17.14
CA TRP A 84 -7.29 -23.80 -18.33
C TRP A 84 -6.71 -25.20 -18.06
N LEU A 85 -5.72 -25.29 -17.18
CA LEU A 85 -5.10 -26.55 -16.75
C LEU A 85 -5.94 -27.34 -15.71
N GLY A 86 -7.05 -26.75 -15.24
CA GLY A 86 -7.90 -27.35 -14.21
C GLY A 86 -7.29 -27.33 -12.80
N TRP A 87 -6.23 -26.53 -12.57
CA TRP A 87 -5.59 -26.41 -11.25
C TRP A 87 -6.34 -25.46 -10.30
N VAL A 88 -7.21 -24.59 -10.85
CA VAL A 88 -8.01 -23.65 -10.08
C VAL A 88 -9.44 -23.67 -10.62
N THR A 89 -10.39 -24.02 -9.76
CA THR A 89 -11.81 -24.12 -10.07
C THR A 89 -12.59 -22.91 -9.53
N ILE A 90 -13.77 -22.64 -10.11
CA ILE A 90 -14.65 -21.54 -9.65
C ILE A 90 -15.07 -21.77 -8.19
N GLU A 91 -15.18 -23.02 -7.75
CA GLU A 91 -15.53 -23.42 -6.38
C GLU A 91 -14.50 -22.99 -5.33
N ASP A 92 -13.22 -22.90 -5.71
CA ASP A 92 -12.16 -22.37 -4.85
C ASP A 92 -12.36 -20.89 -4.53
N LEU A 93 -13.16 -20.18 -5.35
CA LEU A 93 -13.46 -18.76 -5.18
C LEU A 93 -14.81 -18.51 -4.48
N THR A 94 -15.79 -19.40 -4.60
CA THR A 94 -17.13 -19.23 -4.00
C THR A 94 -17.27 -19.85 -2.60
N SER A 95 -16.30 -20.64 -2.16
CA SER A 95 -16.22 -21.13 -0.77
C SER A 95 -16.08 -19.95 0.21
N ARG A 96 -16.86 -19.91 1.32
CA ARG A 96 -16.86 -18.80 2.29
C ARG A 96 -15.44 -18.54 2.84
N ARG A 97 -14.83 -17.42 2.44
CA ARG A 97 -13.48 -16.98 2.80
C ARG A 97 -13.45 -16.31 4.19
N MET A 98 -13.69 -17.08 5.25
CA MET A 98 -13.90 -16.50 6.59
C MET A 98 -12.65 -15.80 7.16
N ALA A 99 -11.44 -16.23 6.79
CA ALA A 99 -10.21 -15.70 7.39
C ALA A 99 -9.74 -14.38 6.76
N THR A 100 -10.11 -14.12 5.52
CA THR A 100 -9.51 -13.05 4.72
C THR A 100 -10.52 -12.07 4.09
N ASP A 101 -11.82 -12.26 4.34
CA ASP A 101 -12.90 -11.44 3.77
C ASP A 101 -12.73 -9.93 4.01
N PHE A 102 -12.24 -9.54 5.20
CA PHE A 102 -12.04 -8.13 5.57
C PHE A 102 -10.95 -7.42 4.73
N ILE A 103 -10.08 -8.19 4.08
CA ILE A 103 -8.97 -7.69 3.25
C ILE A 103 -9.47 -7.44 1.82
N TYR A 104 -10.37 -8.29 1.33
CA TYR A 104 -10.79 -8.32 -0.08
C TYR A 104 -12.10 -7.56 -0.34
N HIS A 105 -13.00 -7.49 0.63
CA HIS A 105 -14.26 -6.76 0.51
C HIS A 105 -14.13 -5.30 1.01
N PRO A 106 -14.70 -4.32 0.29
CA PRO A 106 -14.70 -2.92 0.71
C PRO A 106 -15.58 -2.74 1.96
N ASP A 107 -14.94 -2.52 3.10
CA ASP A 107 -15.59 -2.25 4.38
C ASP A 107 -15.07 -0.94 5.01
N ARG A 108 -15.85 -0.35 5.93
CA ARG A 108 -15.53 0.90 6.64
C ARG A 108 -14.19 0.83 7.36
N TRP A 109 -13.82 -0.36 7.82
CA TRP A 109 -12.54 -0.61 8.50
C TRP A 109 -11.33 -0.47 7.59
N SER A 110 -11.46 -0.72 6.28
CA SER A 110 -10.34 -0.61 5.34
C SER A 110 -9.78 0.81 5.25
N ILE A 111 -10.65 1.82 5.37
CA ILE A 111 -10.25 3.24 5.41
C ILE A 111 -9.41 3.50 6.66
N VAL A 112 -9.81 2.97 7.82
CA VAL A 112 -9.08 3.11 9.08
C VAL A 112 -7.69 2.47 8.97
N VAL A 113 -7.63 1.25 8.43
CA VAL A 113 -6.36 0.53 8.21
C VAL A 113 -5.45 1.31 7.27
N ALA A 114 -5.96 1.82 6.15
CA ALA A 114 -5.16 2.60 5.19
C ALA A 114 -4.54 3.84 5.84
N VAL A 115 -5.29 4.56 6.69
CA VAL A 115 -4.79 5.73 7.42
C VAL A 115 -3.68 5.34 8.41
N LEU A 116 -3.90 4.28 9.19
CA LEU A 116 -2.91 3.80 10.18
C LEU A 116 -1.63 3.29 9.49
N ALA A 117 -1.78 2.52 8.42
CA ALA A 117 -0.68 2.00 7.62
C ALA A 117 0.18 3.12 7.02
N ALA A 118 -0.44 4.15 6.43
CA ALA A 118 0.27 5.30 5.89
C ALA A 118 0.98 6.11 6.98
N ALA A 119 0.33 6.33 8.12
CA ALA A 119 0.94 7.02 9.25
C ALA A 119 2.18 6.26 9.76
N ALA A 120 2.06 4.94 9.97
CA ALA A 120 3.18 4.08 10.36
C ALA A 120 4.31 4.10 9.31
N GLY A 121 3.94 4.08 8.02
CA GLY A 121 4.89 4.16 6.92
C GLY A 121 5.68 5.48 6.89
N VAL A 122 5.00 6.63 7.02
CA VAL A 122 5.65 7.94 7.09
C VAL A 122 6.53 8.06 8.34
N LEU A 123 6.04 7.61 9.49
CA LEU A 123 6.81 7.62 10.73
C LEU A 123 8.08 6.77 10.62
N SER A 124 7.98 5.58 10.02
CA SER A 124 9.13 4.72 9.72
C SER A 124 10.14 5.41 8.80
N LEU A 125 9.69 6.08 7.73
CA LEU A 125 10.58 6.82 6.81
C LEU A 125 11.34 7.95 7.53
N THR A 126 10.68 8.61 8.47
CA THR A 126 11.27 9.70 9.26
C THR A 126 12.07 9.20 10.48
N SER A 127 12.10 7.88 10.72
CA SER A 127 12.80 7.26 11.85
C SER A 127 14.03 6.50 11.37
N ALA A 128 15.20 6.81 11.93
CA ALA A 128 16.46 6.14 11.58
C ALA A 128 16.53 4.65 11.95
N LYS A 129 15.51 4.09 12.64
CA LYS A 129 15.54 2.73 13.22
C LYS A 129 14.57 1.72 12.59
N VAL A 130 13.61 2.12 11.75
CA VAL A 130 12.42 1.28 11.42
C VAL A 130 12.22 1.04 9.91
N GLY A 131 13.19 1.42 9.07
CA GLY A 131 13.02 1.55 7.62
C GLY A 131 12.60 0.29 6.85
N GLY A 132 12.75 -0.93 7.41
CA GLY A 132 12.38 -2.18 6.73
C GLY A 132 10.94 -2.66 6.93
N LEU A 133 10.20 -2.16 7.94
CA LEU A 133 8.88 -2.69 8.31
C LEU A 133 7.70 -1.96 7.66
N SER A 134 7.93 -0.79 7.04
CA SER A 134 6.85 0.05 6.50
C SER A 134 6.16 -0.53 5.27
N GLY A 135 6.88 -1.34 4.48
CA GLY A 135 6.35 -2.00 3.28
C GLY A 135 5.16 -2.90 3.59
N VAL A 136 5.25 -3.66 4.68
CA VAL A 136 4.18 -4.57 5.13
C VAL A 136 2.88 -3.81 5.37
N PHE A 137 2.95 -2.72 6.16
CA PHE A 137 1.76 -2.00 6.60
C PHE A 137 1.02 -1.32 5.45
N ILE A 138 1.75 -0.69 4.54
CA ILE A 138 1.16 -0.03 3.37
C ILE A 138 0.51 -1.05 2.43
N SER A 139 1.12 -2.22 2.28
CA SER A 139 0.68 -3.25 1.35
C SER A 139 -0.48 -4.10 1.86
N VAL A 140 -0.90 -3.95 3.13
CA VAL A 140 -1.98 -4.75 3.76
C VAL A 140 -3.26 -4.73 2.96
N THR A 141 -3.55 -3.65 2.25
CA THR A 141 -4.82 -3.53 1.53
C THR A 141 -4.64 -3.39 0.01
N THR A 142 -3.45 -3.06 -0.48
CA THR A 142 -3.21 -2.82 -1.91
C THR A 142 -2.80 -4.07 -2.68
N ILE A 143 -1.82 -4.83 -2.19
CA ILE A 143 -1.40 -6.09 -2.83
C ILE A 143 -2.55 -7.12 -2.85
N PRO A 144 -3.27 -7.37 -1.73
CA PRO A 144 -4.40 -8.29 -1.72
C PRO A 144 -5.52 -7.87 -2.68
N ALA A 145 -5.86 -6.56 -2.71
CA ALA A 145 -6.87 -6.05 -3.63
C ALA A 145 -6.44 -6.24 -5.10
N ALA A 146 -5.17 -6.00 -5.43
CA ALA A 146 -4.64 -6.25 -6.78
C ALA A 146 -4.72 -7.74 -7.16
N GLY A 147 -4.39 -8.65 -6.24
CA GLY A 147 -4.52 -10.10 -6.43
C GLY A 147 -5.98 -10.50 -6.70
N ASN A 148 -6.92 -9.94 -5.92
CA ASN A 148 -8.34 -10.23 -6.09
C ASN A 148 -8.91 -9.65 -7.40
N VAL A 149 -8.46 -8.46 -7.84
CA VAL A 149 -8.79 -7.94 -9.18
C VAL A 149 -8.30 -8.89 -10.28
N ALA A 150 -7.07 -9.38 -10.18
CA ALA A 150 -6.51 -10.29 -11.18
C ALA A 150 -7.28 -11.61 -11.26
N LEU A 151 -7.64 -12.19 -10.11
CA LEU A 151 -8.48 -13.38 -10.04
C LEU A 151 -9.89 -13.11 -10.55
N GLY A 152 -10.54 -12.05 -10.10
CA GLY A 152 -11.88 -11.68 -10.57
C GLY A 152 -11.92 -11.54 -12.10
N LEU A 153 -10.88 -10.96 -12.72
CA LEU A 153 -10.74 -10.92 -14.17
C LEU A 153 -10.61 -12.32 -14.79
N ALA A 154 -9.80 -13.20 -14.20
CA ALA A 154 -9.54 -14.56 -14.71
C ALA A 154 -10.78 -15.46 -14.67
N PHE A 155 -11.66 -15.22 -13.69
CA PHE A 155 -12.88 -16.00 -13.48
C PHE A 155 -14.15 -15.31 -13.97
N GLY A 156 -14.06 -14.05 -14.42
CA GLY A 156 -15.19 -13.28 -14.97
C GLY A 156 -16.12 -12.69 -13.90
N ASP A 157 -15.67 -12.60 -12.65
CA ASP A 157 -16.42 -11.98 -11.56
C ASP A 157 -16.23 -10.46 -11.59
N TRP A 158 -17.09 -9.79 -12.36
CA TRP A 158 -17.06 -8.33 -12.49
C TRP A 158 -17.45 -7.59 -11.20
N GLY A 159 -18.13 -8.25 -10.27
CA GLY A 159 -18.47 -7.69 -8.96
C GLY A 159 -17.21 -7.49 -8.12
N GLU A 160 -16.42 -8.55 -7.99
CA GLU A 160 -15.14 -8.55 -7.29
C GLU A 160 -14.12 -7.61 -7.94
N VAL A 161 -14.03 -7.61 -9.27
CA VAL A 161 -13.13 -6.70 -10.02
C VAL A 161 -13.43 -5.24 -9.70
N ARG A 162 -14.71 -4.84 -9.73
CA ARG A 162 -15.11 -3.45 -9.45
C ARG A 162 -14.92 -3.11 -7.98
N GLY A 163 -15.32 -4.00 -7.06
CA GLY A 163 -15.17 -3.81 -5.63
C GLY A 163 -13.71 -3.64 -5.22
N SER A 164 -12.86 -4.59 -5.59
CA SER A 164 -11.43 -4.57 -5.28
C SER A 164 -10.66 -3.49 -6.05
N GLY A 165 -11.06 -3.18 -7.29
CA GLY A 165 -10.46 -2.09 -8.06
C GLY A 165 -10.74 -0.72 -7.44
N LEU A 166 -11.99 -0.48 -6.99
CA LEU A 166 -12.34 0.74 -6.28
C LEU A 166 -11.61 0.83 -4.93
N GLN A 167 -11.54 -0.28 -4.21
CA GLN A 167 -10.82 -0.41 -2.95
C GLN A 167 -9.34 -0.06 -3.10
N LEU A 168 -8.67 -0.60 -4.13
CA LEU A 168 -7.28 -0.27 -4.44
C LEU A 168 -7.08 1.23 -4.65
N LEU A 169 -7.97 1.88 -5.42
CA LEU A 169 -7.92 3.32 -5.66
C LEU A 169 -8.12 4.14 -4.38
N ILE A 170 -9.13 3.78 -3.57
CA ILE A 170 -9.41 4.44 -2.29
C ILE A 170 -8.22 4.29 -1.34
N ASN A 171 -7.62 3.11 -1.26
CA ASN A 171 -6.45 2.86 -0.41
C ASN A 171 -5.25 3.69 -0.83
N ILE A 172 -4.90 3.71 -2.13
CA ILE A 172 -3.78 4.52 -2.62
C ILE A 172 -4.02 6.01 -2.36
N ALA A 173 -5.22 6.51 -2.65
CA ALA A 173 -5.58 7.91 -2.42
C ALA A 173 -5.56 8.26 -0.92
N GLY A 174 -6.19 7.41 -0.10
CA GLY A 174 -6.22 7.55 1.36
C GLY A 174 -4.83 7.57 1.97
N MET A 175 -3.93 6.68 1.53
CA MET A 175 -2.55 6.66 2.01
C MET A 175 -1.74 7.87 1.56
N ALA A 176 -1.93 8.36 0.33
CA ALA A 176 -1.28 9.58 -0.13
C ALA A 176 -1.72 10.81 0.69
N VAL A 177 -3.02 10.92 0.98
CA VAL A 177 -3.60 11.99 1.82
C VAL A 177 -3.16 11.85 3.28
N ALA A 178 -3.20 10.65 3.85
CA ALA A 178 -2.76 10.40 5.22
C ALA A 178 -1.27 10.71 5.37
N GLY A 179 -0.43 10.26 4.42
CA GLY A 179 0.99 10.56 4.44
C GLY A 179 1.28 12.06 4.31
N TRP A 180 0.54 12.77 3.46
CA TRP A 180 0.57 14.23 3.39
C TRP A 180 0.22 14.88 4.74
N ALA A 181 -0.89 14.45 5.36
CA ALA A 181 -1.35 14.98 6.63
C ALA A 181 -0.35 14.72 7.77
N THR A 182 0.22 13.52 7.84
CA THR A 182 1.26 13.17 8.82
C THR A 182 2.48 14.07 8.68
N LEU A 183 2.99 14.27 7.45
CA LEU A 183 4.13 15.16 7.21
C LEU A 183 3.82 16.61 7.56
N TRP A 184 2.60 17.07 7.29
CA TRP A 184 2.16 18.42 7.65
C TRP A 184 2.11 18.60 9.17
N ILE A 185 1.53 17.64 9.90
CA ILE A 185 1.50 17.66 11.37
C ILE A 185 2.90 17.62 11.96
N GLN A 186 3.79 16.77 11.42
CA GLN A 186 5.19 16.70 11.86
C GLN A 186 5.91 18.06 11.72
N GLN A 187 5.72 18.76 10.60
CA GLN A 187 6.30 20.10 10.41
C GLN A 187 5.80 21.10 11.45
N LEU A 188 4.50 21.08 11.76
CA LEU A 188 3.91 21.95 12.79
C LEU A 188 4.45 21.65 14.19
N VAL A 189 4.57 20.36 14.53
CA VAL A 189 5.07 19.94 15.85
C VAL A 189 6.56 20.28 15.98
N TRP A 190 7.37 19.98 14.97
CA TRP A 190 8.80 20.29 14.98
C TRP A 190 9.07 21.80 15.02
N ALA A 191 8.30 22.62 14.31
CA ALA A 191 8.39 24.07 14.40
C ALA A 191 8.11 24.57 15.83
N ARG A 192 7.10 24.01 16.52
CA ARG A 192 6.79 24.35 17.91
C ARG A 192 7.86 23.91 18.90
N VAL A 193 8.40 22.70 18.74
CA VAL A 193 9.47 22.17 19.61
C VAL A 193 10.77 22.96 19.42
N ALA A 194 11.14 23.27 18.18
CA ALA A 194 12.31 24.09 17.87
C ALA A 194 12.19 25.50 18.48
N ALA A 195 11.03 26.14 18.35
CA ALA A 195 10.77 27.45 18.96
C ALA A 195 10.79 27.41 20.51
N LYS A 196 10.37 26.30 21.13
CA LYS A 196 10.44 26.12 22.58
C LYS A 196 11.89 25.90 23.05
N ARG A 197 12.71 25.14 22.30
CA ARG A 197 14.14 24.97 22.59
C ARG A 197 14.93 26.28 22.47
N ALA A 198 14.68 27.06 21.42
CA ALA A 198 15.33 28.35 21.22
C ALA A 198 15.09 29.31 22.40
N ARG A 199 13.82 29.45 22.83
CA ARG A 199 13.46 30.26 24.01
C ARG A 199 14.11 29.77 25.30
N HIS A 200 14.19 28.46 25.52
CA HIS A 200 14.82 27.91 26.72
C HIS A 200 16.34 28.16 26.74
N GLN A 201 17.01 28.15 25.58
CA GLN A 201 18.42 28.51 25.48
C GLN A 201 18.67 30.01 25.71
N GLU A 202 17.80 30.89 25.21
CA GLU A 202 17.88 32.33 25.50
C GLU A 202 17.74 32.61 27.00
N THR A 203 16.76 31.99 27.68
CA THR A 203 16.57 32.18 29.14
C THR A 203 17.80 31.73 29.95
N LEU A 204 18.42 30.61 29.57
CA LEU A 204 19.63 30.12 30.23
C LEU A 204 20.86 31.01 29.95
N ALA A 205 20.93 31.64 28.78
CA ALA A 205 21.97 32.61 28.45
C ALA A 205 21.80 33.90 29.25
N THR A 206 20.56 34.37 29.46
CA THR A 206 20.29 35.58 30.27
C THR A 206 20.57 35.37 31.76
N GLN A 207 20.40 34.15 32.28
CA GLN A 207 20.71 33.82 33.68
C GLN A 207 22.21 33.64 33.97
N ARG A 208 23.05 33.53 32.93
CA ARG A 208 24.50 33.35 33.05
C ARG A 208 25.30 34.63 32.83
N ALA A 209 24.65 35.71 32.40
CA ALA A 209 25.22 37.04 32.22
C ALA A 209 24.92 37.92 33.45
#